data_AF-A0A1C1CI10-F1
#
_entry.id   AF-A0A1C1CI10-F1
#
_cell.length_a   1.000
_cell.length_b   1.000
_cell.length_c   1.000
_cell.angle_alpha   90.00
_cell.angle_beta   90.00
_cell.angle_gamma   90.00
#
_symmetry.space_group_name_H-M   'P 1'
#
loop_
_entity.id
_entity.type
_entity.pdbx_description
1 polymer ?
#
loop_
_entity_poly.entity_id
_entity_poly.type
_entity_poly.pdbx_seq_one_letter_code
_entity_poly.pdbx_strand_id
1 'polypeptide(L)'
;MIPIIPAQDLEAYPSFATTWAHVTAKLLEADGSSRRANEARARARARARARERTWEGSVRGRHDFVPGGEGRDGGGDGDEDAEQDNRKGDGQQEEQAREGDGSGETPARAAHGGEENSSSPAGLEELFRGERVRRMKDGILMEILSEIPYLDEDEGVVEGSRSAETSSRIPVPIPRGTRLEEDRGIKNTVAKEEPVEHPSVALYGQSKGGLQPRLQPRLQPRLRDLVLIISAYLDGAGLDGQPGAAGREEEEDLLSEDINLFRANILHIAELVSSRVIAVESSLTALSDLALEREEDSRLGLSSLSSSLQVQVEKLDALRTNALPSSLARLASTLHSLLTLQRTFLHLQLTFLETSRHGVLSRYNAARIVFLSTVAQTMALKTQVLVLEARKEVATSPETKQRRDLARARYQQMETEEREMDERIKTLEEVVGEYEGLDTGGRGAAGGEIMAKLGRRYGEIEAEMETVKRDIEMLERGKGVK
;
A
#
# COMPACT_ATOMS: atom_id res chain seq x y z
N MET A 1 -4.34 -10.66 16.39
CA MET A 1 -5.14 -9.96 17.42
C MET A 1 -6.60 -10.06 17.01
N ILE A 2 -7.45 -10.69 17.81
CA ILE A 2 -8.87 -10.84 17.48
C ILE A 2 -9.57 -9.50 17.77
N PRO A 3 -10.24 -8.87 16.77
CA PRO A 3 -10.96 -7.62 16.98
C PRO A 3 -12.11 -7.82 17.99
N ILE A 4 -12.34 -6.79 18.80
CA ILE A 4 -13.38 -6.82 19.83
C ILE A 4 -14.72 -6.67 19.12
N ILE A 5 -15.53 -7.72 19.18
CA ILE A 5 -16.89 -7.71 18.66
C ILE A 5 -17.75 -6.87 19.62
N PRO A 6 -18.49 -5.85 19.13
CA PRO A 6 -19.41 -5.06 19.94
C PRO A 6 -20.41 -5.96 20.67
N ALA A 7 -20.77 -5.60 21.91
CA ALA A 7 -21.74 -6.39 22.69
C ALA A 7 -23.09 -6.52 21.97
N GLN A 8 -23.48 -5.51 21.20
CA GLN A 8 -24.71 -5.49 20.40
C GLN A 8 -24.74 -6.62 19.36
N ASP A 9 -23.59 -6.93 18.74
CA ASP A 9 -23.50 -7.99 17.73
C ASP A 9 -23.53 -9.38 18.38
N LEU A 10 -22.98 -9.51 19.59
CA LEU A 10 -23.07 -10.76 20.36
C LEU A 10 -24.51 -11.04 20.83
N GLU A 11 -25.27 -9.99 21.17
CA GLU A 11 -26.69 -10.11 21.53
C GLU A 11 -27.56 -10.49 20.33
N ALA A 12 -27.19 -10.07 19.12
CA ALA A 12 -27.92 -10.42 17.90
C ALA A 12 -27.78 -11.91 17.50
N TYR A 13 -26.73 -12.60 17.96
CA TYR A 13 -26.43 -13.99 17.55
C TYR A 13 -26.04 -14.87 18.76
N PRO A 14 -27.00 -15.45 19.51
CA PRO A 14 -26.71 -16.17 20.75
C PRO A 14 -25.87 -17.45 20.55
N SER A 15 -26.02 -18.13 19.41
CA SER A 15 -25.20 -19.29 19.04
C SER A 15 -23.75 -18.91 18.78
N PHE A 16 -23.52 -17.74 18.16
CA PHE A 16 -22.18 -17.18 18.00
C PHE A 16 -21.62 -16.69 19.34
N ALA A 17 -22.44 -16.11 20.21
CA ALA A 17 -22.01 -15.67 21.53
C ALA A 17 -21.55 -16.83 22.43
N THR A 18 -22.24 -17.97 22.40
CA THR A 18 -21.86 -19.17 23.18
C THR A 18 -20.55 -19.80 22.66
N THR A 19 -20.37 -19.89 21.34
CA THR A 19 -19.12 -20.37 20.74
C THR A 19 -17.97 -19.39 20.98
N TRP A 20 -18.21 -18.08 20.85
CA TRP A 20 -17.23 -17.04 21.17
C TRP A 20 -16.80 -17.08 22.63
N ALA A 21 -17.76 -17.25 23.55
CA ALA A 21 -17.48 -17.42 24.97
C ALA A 21 -16.64 -18.68 25.23
N HIS A 22 -16.92 -19.79 24.55
CA HIS A 22 -16.13 -21.02 24.68
C HIS A 22 -14.69 -20.84 24.15
N VAL A 23 -14.52 -20.20 22.99
CA VAL A 23 -13.19 -19.95 22.41
C VAL A 23 -12.38 -19.01 23.30
N THR A 24 -12.99 -17.90 23.74
CA THR A 24 -12.30 -16.90 24.55
C THR A 24 -12.00 -17.40 25.97
N ALA A 25 -12.91 -18.15 26.60
CA ALA A 25 -12.73 -18.63 27.97
C ALA A 25 -11.94 -19.95 28.08
N LYS A 26 -12.02 -20.87 27.11
CA LYS A 26 -11.30 -22.16 27.23
C LYS A 26 -10.02 -22.22 26.42
N LEU A 27 -10.03 -21.71 25.19
CA LEU A 27 -8.86 -21.83 24.30
C LEU A 27 -7.85 -20.72 24.55
N LEU A 28 -8.30 -19.48 24.66
CA LEU A 28 -7.38 -18.33 24.81
C LEU A 28 -6.88 -18.13 26.23
N GLU A 29 -7.66 -18.50 27.25
CA GLU A 29 -7.22 -18.44 28.65
C GLU A 29 -6.17 -19.50 29.00
N ALA A 30 -6.20 -20.65 28.34
CA ALA A 30 -5.17 -21.68 28.46
C ALA A 30 -3.83 -21.25 27.82
N ASP A 31 -3.88 -20.39 26.81
CA ASP A 31 -2.69 -19.82 26.20
C ASP A 31 -2.12 -18.71 27.10
N GLY A 32 -1.20 -19.09 27.99
CA GLY A 32 -0.57 -18.22 28.98
C GLY A 32 0.11 -16.97 28.39
N SER A 33 0.39 -16.96 27.07
CA SER A 33 0.86 -15.80 26.32
C SER A 33 -0.14 -14.63 26.35
N SER A 34 -1.44 -14.94 26.27
CA SER A 34 -2.51 -13.94 26.24
C SER A 34 -2.79 -13.32 27.61
N ARG A 35 -2.48 -14.04 28.70
CA ARG A 35 -2.83 -13.64 30.08
C ARG A 35 -2.22 -12.28 30.45
N ARG A 36 -0.93 -12.04 30.18
CA ARG A 36 -0.30 -10.73 30.45
C ARG A 36 -0.90 -9.60 29.62
N ALA A 37 -1.20 -9.86 28.35
CA ALA A 37 -1.78 -8.86 27.45
C ALA A 37 -3.25 -8.54 27.81
N ASN A 38 -4.01 -9.55 28.24
CA ASN A 38 -5.38 -9.39 28.74
C ASN A 38 -5.40 -8.68 30.10
N GLU A 39 -4.45 -9.00 30.99
CA GLU A 39 -4.33 -8.32 32.29
C GLU A 39 -3.94 -6.84 32.11
N ALA A 40 -3.01 -6.53 31.19
CA ALA A 40 -2.69 -5.15 30.83
C ALA A 40 -3.89 -4.39 30.26
N ARG A 41 -4.70 -5.03 29.40
CA ARG A 41 -5.93 -4.44 28.85
C ARG A 41 -7.02 -4.28 29.91
N ALA A 42 -7.18 -5.23 30.83
CA ALA A 42 -8.10 -5.12 31.95
C ALA A 42 -7.74 -3.93 32.85
N ARG A 43 -6.43 -3.76 33.15
CA ARG A 43 -5.92 -2.58 33.87
C ARG A 43 -6.17 -1.28 33.10
N ALA A 44 -6.01 -1.27 31.78
CA ALA A 44 -6.31 -0.10 30.95
C ALA A 44 -7.79 0.27 30.96
N ARG A 45 -8.70 -0.72 30.88
CA ARG A 45 -10.15 -0.52 31.00
C ARG A 45 -10.54 0.01 32.39
N ALA A 46 -9.93 -0.51 33.45
CA ALA A 46 -10.15 -0.01 34.80
C ALA A 46 -9.72 1.47 34.93
N ARG A 47 -8.58 1.85 34.35
CA ARG A 47 -8.11 3.24 34.29
C ARG A 47 -9.03 4.15 33.47
N ALA A 48 -9.53 3.67 32.33
CA ALA A 48 -10.47 4.43 31.51
C ALA A 48 -11.78 4.71 32.25
N ARG A 49 -12.36 3.70 32.92
CA ARG A 49 -13.56 3.85 33.74
C ARG A 49 -13.34 4.76 34.95
N ALA A 50 -12.16 4.71 35.57
CA ALA A 50 -11.81 5.63 36.65
C ALA A 50 -11.77 7.08 36.17
N ARG A 51 -11.19 7.33 34.98
CA ARG A 51 -11.15 8.66 34.37
C ARG A 51 -12.54 9.20 34.03
N GLU A 52 -13.40 8.37 33.47
CA GLU A 52 -14.76 8.74 33.08
C GLU A 52 -15.60 9.19 34.30
N ARG A 53 -15.48 8.48 35.43
CA ARG A 53 -16.13 8.88 36.70
C ARG A 53 -15.63 10.23 37.24
N THR A 54 -14.34 10.54 37.11
CA THR A 54 -13.81 11.87 37.49
C THR A 54 -14.31 12.98 36.58
N TRP A 55 -14.52 12.69 35.29
CA TRP A 55 -14.91 13.71 34.32
C TRP A 55 -16.39 14.09 34.44
N GLU A 56 -17.29 13.12 34.68
CA GLU A 56 -18.70 13.41 34.93
C GLU A 56 -18.93 14.22 36.22
N GLY A 57 -18.05 14.09 37.21
CA GLY A 57 -18.13 14.90 38.44
C GLY A 57 -17.80 16.39 38.23
N SER A 58 -17.08 16.76 37.18
CA SER A 58 -16.54 18.12 37.03
C SER A 58 -17.40 19.06 36.16
N VAL A 59 -18.36 18.55 35.39
CA VAL A 59 -19.07 19.38 34.38
C VAL A 59 -20.37 19.99 34.90
N ARG A 60 -20.82 19.71 36.13
CA ARG A 60 -22.04 20.32 36.70
C ARG A 60 -21.82 21.60 37.54
N GLY A 61 -20.65 22.24 37.44
CA GLY A 61 -20.31 23.38 38.31
C GLY A 61 -19.75 24.61 37.61
N ARG A 62 -20.36 25.12 36.53
CA ARG A 62 -20.08 26.49 36.05
C ARG A 62 -21.19 27.05 35.17
N HIS A 63 -22.28 27.43 35.82
CA HIS A 63 -23.30 28.32 35.26
C HIS A 63 -22.84 29.77 35.49
N ASP A 64 -23.13 30.63 34.51
CA ASP A 64 -23.23 32.10 34.55
C ASP A 64 -21.96 32.94 34.74
N PHE A 65 -21.36 33.37 33.62
CA PHE A 65 -20.83 34.74 33.52
C PHE A 65 -20.86 35.26 32.08
N VAL A 66 -21.80 36.18 31.83
CA VAL A 66 -21.87 37.07 30.66
C VAL A 66 -21.00 38.29 30.96
N PRO A 67 -20.10 38.68 30.05
CA PRO A 67 -20.12 40.09 29.66
C PRO A 67 -19.82 40.30 28.17
N GLY A 68 -20.64 41.18 27.56
CA GLY A 68 -20.34 41.79 26.28
C GLY A 68 -19.18 42.78 26.36
N GLY A 69 -18.67 43.14 25.17
CA GLY A 69 -17.61 44.13 25.02
C GLY A 69 -17.09 44.12 23.59
N GLU A 70 -17.72 44.93 22.75
CA GLU A 70 -17.34 45.23 21.37
C GLU A 70 -15.99 45.95 21.27
N GLY A 71 -15.28 45.68 20.18
CA GLY A 71 -14.38 46.62 19.52
C GLY A 71 -12.96 46.70 20.08
N ARG A 72 -11.97 46.42 19.23
CA ARG A 72 -11.10 47.45 18.60
C ARG A 72 -9.81 46.81 18.04
N ASP A 73 -9.66 46.95 16.73
CA ASP A 73 -8.44 47.10 15.92
C ASP A 73 -7.20 46.26 16.30
N GLY A 74 -7.06 45.12 15.63
CA GLY A 74 -5.85 44.30 15.61
C GLY A 74 -4.80 44.88 14.66
N GLY A 75 -3.77 45.49 15.22
CA GLY A 75 -2.50 45.79 14.57
C GLY A 75 -1.39 45.46 15.54
N GLY A 76 -0.52 44.52 15.18
CA GLY A 76 0.56 44.04 16.04
C GLY A 76 1.34 42.92 15.41
N ASP A 77 2.16 43.26 14.42
CA ASP A 77 3.37 42.53 14.06
C ASP A 77 4.24 42.35 15.32
N GLY A 78 4.68 41.13 15.56
CA GLY A 78 5.47 40.76 16.73
C GLY A 78 6.03 39.36 16.55
N ASP A 79 7.00 39.23 15.65
CA ASP A 79 7.99 38.16 15.62
C ASP A 79 8.68 38.07 16.98
N GLU A 80 8.46 37.00 17.76
CA GLU A 80 9.43 36.55 18.75
C GLU A 80 9.46 35.01 18.81
N ASP A 81 10.56 34.49 18.27
CA ASP A 81 11.07 33.15 18.46
C ASP A 81 11.14 32.79 19.95
N ALA A 82 10.48 31.71 20.35
CA ALA A 82 10.71 31.08 21.64
C ALA A 82 10.76 29.55 21.46
N GLU A 83 11.91 29.09 20.98
CA GLU A 83 12.41 27.77 21.30
C GLU A 83 12.51 27.64 22.84
N GLN A 84 11.74 26.72 23.44
CA GLN A 84 12.10 26.17 24.74
C GLN A 84 11.66 24.70 24.84
N ASP A 85 12.57 23.87 24.36
CA ASP A 85 12.81 22.52 24.81
C ASP A 85 13.05 22.52 26.33
N ASN A 86 12.23 21.81 27.11
CA ASN A 86 12.74 21.15 28.31
C ASN A 86 11.86 19.98 28.75
N ARG A 87 12.34 18.82 28.33
CA ARG A 87 12.31 17.50 28.98
C ARG A 87 12.12 17.47 30.51
N LYS A 88 11.61 16.28 30.90
CA LYS A 88 11.80 15.51 32.16
C LYS A 88 10.86 15.77 33.33
N GLY A 89 10.19 14.69 33.71
CA GLY A 89 9.51 14.51 34.99
C GLY A 89 9.10 13.06 35.18
N ASP A 90 10.07 12.16 35.30
CA ASP A 90 9.86 10.81 35.83
C ASP A 90 9.27 10.92 37.24
N GLY A 91 8.03 10.46 37.42
CA GLY A 91 7.33 10.39 38.69
C GLY A 91 6.80 8.99 38.92
N GLN A 92 7.65 8.14 39.49
CA GLN A 92 7.23 6.88 40.12
C GLN A 92 6.29 7.23 41.30
N GLN A 93 5.02 6.88 41.19
CA GLN A 93 4.14 6.78 42.35
C GLN A 93 3.46 5.42 42.34
N GLU A 94 4.01 4.55 43.18
CA GLU A 94 3.36 3.37 43.73
C GLU A 94 2.16 3.83 44.56
N GLU A 95 0.95 3.52 44.12
CA GLU A 95 -0.21 3.53 45.01
C GLU A 95 -0.84 2.14 45.04
N GLN A 96 -0.50 1.44 46.11
CA GLN A 96 -1.28 0.38 46.71
C GLN A 96 -2.59 0.99 47.21
N ALA A 97 -3.75 0.54 46.72
CA ALA A 97 -4.98 0.60 47.51
C ALA A 97 -6.12 -0.24 46.91
N ARG A 98 -6.45 -1.27 47.70
CA ARG A 98 -7.81 -1.73 48.05
C ARG A 98 -8.67 -2.36 46.96
N GLU A 99 -8.64 -3.70 47.04
CA GLU A 99 -9.75 -4.62 46.85
C GLU A 99 -11.08 -4.03 47.34
N GLY A 100 -12.00 -3.81 46.41
CA GLY A 100 -13.38 -3.44 46.66
C GLY A 100 -14.28 -4.53 46.11
N ASP A 101 -14.62 -5.47 46.99
CA ASP A 101 -15.67 -6.47 46.83
C ASP A 101 -17.01 -5.78 46.56
N GLY A 102 -17.67 -6.20 45.48
CA GLY A 102 -18.82 -5.51 44.90
C GLY A 102 -19.69 -6.46 44.11
N SER A 103 -20.21 -7.48 44.81
CA SER A 103 -21.34 -8.30 44.36
C SER A 103 -22.57 -7.42 44.12
N GLY A 104 -22.89 -7.15 42.86
CA GLY A 104 -24.07 -6.42 42.43
C GLY A 104 -24.94 -7.30 41.56
N GLU A 105 -26.11 -7.66 42.08
CA GLU A 105 -27.06 -8.64 41.59
C GLU A 105 -27.60 -8.34 40.19
N THR A 106 -27.74 -9.42 39.42
CA THR A 106 -28.42 -9.51 38.13
C THR A 106 -29.94 -9.36 38.29
N PRO A 107 -30.60 -8.41 37.60
CA PRO A 107 -32.05 -8.44 37.46
C PRO A 107 -32.44 -9.42 36.35
N ALA A 108 -33.09 -10.50 36.76
CA ALA A 108 -33.82 -11.41 35.90
C ALA A 108 -34.81 -10.65 35.02
N ARG A 109 -34.72 -10.83 33.69
CA ARG A 109 -35.80 -10.46 32.78
C ARG A 109 -36.16 -11.65 31.92
N ALA A 110 -37.34 -12.17 32.24
CA ALA A 110 -38.06 -13.28 31.64
C ALA A 110 -38.22 -13.08 30.12
N ALA A 111 -37.91 -14.14 29.37
CA ALA A 111 -38.88 -14.96 28.67
C ALA A 111 -39.66 -14.20 27.58
N HIS A 112 -39.17 -14.30 26.34
CA HIS A 112 -40.07 -14.34 25.20
C HIS A 112 -39.58 -15.41 24.22
N GLY A 113 -40.35 -16.49 24.16
CA GLY A 113 -40.14 -17.59 23.23
C GLY A 113 -40.39 -17.15 21.79
N GLY A 114 -39.49 -17.57 20.91
CA GLY A 114 -39.63 -17.53 19.47
C GLY A 114 -38.97 -18.79 18.93
N GLU A 115 -39.79 -19.64 18.32
CA GLU A 115 -39.50 -20.97 17.79
C GLU A 115 -38.21 -21.01 16.95
N GLU A 116 -37.11 -21.45 17.56
CA GLU A 116 -35.86 -21.72 16.86
C GLU A 116 -35.99 -23.06 16.12
N ASN A 117 -36.09 -22.97 14.79
CA ASN A 117 -35.95 -24.08 13.86
C ASN A 117 -34.67 -24.86 14.18
N SER A 118 -34.81 -25.99 14.88
CA SER A 118 -33.74 -26.93 15.13
C SER A 118 -33.28 -27.53 13.79
N SER A 119 -32.29 -26.90 13.16
CA SER A 119 -31.52 -27.50 12.08
C SER A 119 -30.96 -28.83 12.59
N SER A 120 -31.39 -29.90 11.94
CA SER A 120 -31.09 -31.27 12.39
C SER A 120 -29.56 -31.45 12.48
N PRO A 121 -29.01 -31.99 13.58
CA PRO A 121 -27.57 -32.11 13.80
C PRO A 121 -26.83 -32.94 12.73
N ALA A 122 -27.56 -33.71 11.93
CA ALA A 122 -27.02 -34.43 10.77
C ALA A 122 -26.29 -33.50 9.77
N GLY A 123 -26.76 -32.25 9.60
CA GLY A 123 -26.14 -31.30 8.67
C GLY A 123 -24.77 -30.78 9.15
N LEU A 124 -24.55 -30.70 10.45
CA LEU A 124 -23.29 -30.19 11.01
C LEU A 124 -22.15 -31.21 10.86
N GLU A 125 -22.44 -32.50 11.05
CA GLU A 125 -21.44 -33.56 10.84
C GLU A 125 -21.02 -33.66 9.37
N GLU A 126 -21.98 -33.53 8.45
CA GLU A 126 -21.71 -33.49 7.02
C GLU A 126 -20.85 -32.28 6.63
N LEU A 127 -21.12 -31.10 7.21
CA LEU A 127 -20.27 -29.92 7.05
C LEU A 127 -18.85 -30.14 7.58
N PHE A 128 -18.68 -30.74 8.76
CA PHE A 128 -17.34 -31.05 9.29
C PHE A 128 -16.60 -32.13 8.50
N ARG A 129 -17.31 -33.11 7.94
CA ARG A 129 -16.72 -34.09 7.02
C ARG A 129 -16.29 -33.41 5.73
N GLY A 130 -17.14 -32.57 5.14
CA GLY A 130 -16.83 -31.78 3.95
C GLY A 130 -15.60 -30.90 4.16
N GLU A 131 -15.53 -30.19 5.29
CA GLU A 131 -14.39 -29.32 5.61
C GLU A 131 -13.10 -30.11 5.88
N ARG A 132 -13.17 -31.27 6.56
CA ARG A 132 -12.00 -32.14 6.73
C ARG A 132 -11.49 -32.69 5.40
N VAL A 133 -12.39 -33.13 4.53
CA VAL A 133 -12.04 -33.62 3.18
C VAL A 133 -11.45 -32.49 2.34
N ARG A 134 -11.99 -31.27 2.43
CA ARG A 134 -11.44 -30.10 1.75
C ARG A 134 -10.01 -29.81 2.23
N ARG A 135 -9.78 -29.71 3.54
CA ARG A 135 -8.43 -29.49 4.09
C ARG A 135 -7.45 -30.59 3.72
N MET A 136 -7.90 -31.84 3.70
CA MET A 136 -7.07 -32.96 3.28
C MET A 136 -6.71 -32.86 1.79
N LYS A 137 -7.67 -32.52 0.92
CA LYS A 137 -7.43 -32.30 -0.52
C LYS A 137 -6.49 -31.14 -0.76
N ASP A 138 -6.69 -30.03 -0.06
CA ASP A 138 -5.84 -28.85 -0.15
C ASP A 138 -4.42 -29.20 0.32
N GLY A 139 -4.27 -29.94 1.42
CA GLY A 139 -2.98 -30.42 1.92
C GLY A 139 -2.26 -31.34 0.94
N ILE A 140 -2.96 -32.30 0.33
CA ILE A 140 -2.40 -33.20 -0.69
C ILE A 140 -1.96 -32.42 -1.92
N LEU A 141 -2.77 -31.45 -2.37
CA LEU A 141 -2.43 -30.61 -3.52
C LEU A 141 -1.19 -29.77 -3.24
N MET A 142 -1.08 -29.20 -2.04
CA MET A 142 0.07 -28.42 -1.59
C MET A 142 1.34 -29.25 -1.54
N GLU A 143 1.27 -30.45 -0.95
CA GLU A 143 2.38 -31.39 -0.89
C GLU A 143 2.84 -31.76 -2.31
N ILE A 144 1.92 -32.11 -3.20
CA ILE A 144 2.24 -32.44 -4.60
C ILE A 144 2.86 -31.24 -5.34
N LEU A 145 2.33 -30.03 -5.17
CA LEU A 145 2.88 -28.82 -5.80
C LEU A 145 4.30 -28.51 -5.29
N SER A 146 4.57 -28.75 -4.02
CA SER A 146 5.90 -28.54 -3.43
C SER A 146 6.94 -29.57 -3.92
N GLU A 147 6.49 -30.77 -4.31
CA GLU A 147 7.37 -31.84 -4.81
C GLU A 147 7.71 -31.70 -6.30
N ILE A 148 6.78 -31.20 -7.13
CA ILE A 148 6.95 -31.08 -8.59
C ILE A 148 8.30 -30.44 -8.99
N PRO A 149 8.75 -29.35 -8.35
CA PRO A 149 10.04 -28.75 -8.65
C PRO A 149 11.23 -29.70 -8.54
N TYR A 150 11.16 -30.75 -7.72
CA TYR A 150 12.29 -31.64 -7.45
C TYR A 150 12.28 -32.94 -8.25
N LEU A 151 11.21 -33.21 -9.01
CA LEU A 151 11.07 -34.46 -9.77
C LEU A 151 12.13 -34.61 -10.88
N ASP A 152 12.68 -33.50 -11.39
CA ASP A 152 13.67 -33.54 -12.47
C ASP A 152 15.09 -33.97 -11.99
N GLU A 153 15.37 -33.94 -10.68
CA GLU A 153 16.73 -34.21 -10.17
C GLU A 153 17.01 -35.68 -9.82
N ASP A 154 15.97 -36.50 -9.62
CA ASP A 154 16.13 -37.86 -9.11
C ASP A 154 16.25 -38.92 -10.22
N GLU A 155 15.93 -38.58 -11.47
CA GLU A 155 16.18 -39.45 -12.63
C GLU A 155 17.65 -39.41 -13.04
N GLY A 156 18.48 -40.00 -12.17
CA GLY A 156 19.69 -40.71 -12.55
C GLY A 156 20.63 -39.92 -13.45
N VAL A 157 21.50 -39.12 -12.83
CA VAL A 157 22.90 -39.11 -13.25
C VAL A 157 23.36 -40.56 -13.21
N VAL A 158 23.18 -41.27 -14.32
CA VAL A 158 23.83 -42.55 -14.56
C VAL A 158 25.31 -42.23 -14.57
N GLU A 159 25.94 -42.33 -13.40
CA GLU A 159 27.38 -42.29 -13.19
C GLU A 159 28.02 -43.44 -14.00
N GLY A 160 28.13 -43.27 -15.32
CA GLY A 160 28.50 -44.39 -16.18
C GLY A 160 29.00 -44.03 -17.57
N SER A 161 29.10 -42.75 -17.93
CA SER A 161 29.74 -42.34 -19.18
C SER A 161 30.81 -41.29 -18.91
N ARG A 162 31.93 -41.76 -18.37
CA ARG A 162 33.24 -41.10 -18.51
C ARG A 162 33.64 -41.14 -19.99
N SER A 163 32.97 -40.36 -20.83
CA SER A 163 33.41 -40.12 -22.20
C SER A 163 34.39 -38.96 -22.17
N ALA A 164 35.64 -39.34 -22.40
CA ALA A 164 36.84 -38.54 -22.51
C ALA A 164 36.63 -37.08 -22.93
N GLU A 165 37.23 -36.22 -22.10
CA GLU A 165 37.71 -34.88 -22.36
C GLU A 165 38.07 -34.65 -23.85
N THR A 166 37.14 -34.05 -24.60
CA THR A 166 37.51 -33.31 -25.81
C THR A 166 37.53 -31.84 -25.44
N SER A 167 38.72 -31.41 -25.08
CA SER A 167 39.16 -30.03 -24.98
C SER A 167 38.82 -29.26 -26.27
N SER A 168 37.63 -28.65 -26.35
CA SER A 168 37.34 -27.62 -27.35
C SER A 168 37.41 -26.25 -26.68
N ARG A 169 38.51 -25.54 -26.96
CA ARG A 169 38.74 -24.13 -26.64
C ARG A 169 37.51 -23.28 -26.92
N ILE A 170 37.13 -22.53 -25.90
CA ILE A 170 36.19 -21.41 -25.93
C ILE A 170 36.75 -20.31 -26.83
N PRO A 171 36.10 -19.94 -27.96
CA PRO A 171 36.34 -18.66 -28.58
C PRO A 171 35.48 -17.62 -27.86
N VAL A 172 36.15 -16.70 -27.18
CA VAL A 172 35.55 -15.51 -26.54
C VAL A 172 35.09 -14.53 -27.64
N PRO A 173 33.78 -14.25 -27.80
CA PRO A 173 33.31 -13.14 -28.61
C PRO A 173 33.26 -11.88 -27.72
N ILE A 174 34.10 -10.92 -28.05
CA ILE A 174 34.14 -9.58 -27.46
C ILE A 174 32.79 -8.87 -27.71
N PRO A 175 32.21 -8.19 -26.70
CA PRO A 175 30.88 -7.59 -26.81
C PRO A 175 30.91 -6.34 -27.69
N ARG A 176 30.18 -6.37 -28.81
CA ARG A 176 29.83 -5.17 -29.58
C ARG A 176 28.49 -4.65 -29.08
N GLY A 177 28.56 -3.48 -28.45
CA GLY A 177 27.42 -2.76 -27.91
C GLY A 177 26.49 -2.19 -28.98
N THR A 178 25.23 -2.09 -28.55
CA THR A 178 24.26 -1.02 -28.82
C THR A 178 24.05 -0.61 -30.27
N ARG A 179 22.97 -1.11 -30.86
CA ARG A 179 22.22 -0.37 -31.88
C ARG A 179 20.74 -0.38 -31.50
N LEU A 180 20.33 0.72 -30.88
CA LEU A 180 18.97 1.24 -30.87
C LEU A 180 18.53 1.49 -32.33
N GLU A 181 17.38 0.98 -32.72
CA GLU A 181 16.39 1.55 -33.66
C GLU A 181 15.11 0.73 -33.41
N GLU A 182 14.16 1.24 -32.63
CA GLU A 182 13.04 2.06 -33.08
C GLU A 182 12.12 1.36 -34.09
N ASP A 183 11.03 0.85 -33.52
CA ASP A 183 9.66 1.25 -33.84
C ASP A 183 9.20 1.12 -35.30
N ARG A 184 8.32 0.13 -35.54
CA ARG A 184 7.10 0.31 -36.34
C ARG A 184 6.28 -0.98 -36.42
N GLY A 185 4.99 -0.82 -36.12
CA GLY A 185 3.97 -1.44 -36.97
C GLY A 185 2.99 -2.37 -36.26
N ILE A 186 2.19 -1.79 -35.38
CA ILE A 186 0.86 -2.27 -35.02
C ILE A 186 0.10 -2.59 -36.32
N LYS A 187 -0.26 -3.87 -36.55
CA LYS A 187 -1.31 -4.24 -37.49
C LYS A 187 -2.29 -5.19 -36.82
N ASN A 188 -3.48 -4.62 -36.66
CA ASN A 188 -4.67 -5.13 -36.02
C ASN A 188 -5.07 -6.53 -36.45
N THR A 189 -5.38 -7.31 -35.44
CA THR A 189 -6.12 -8.56 -35.44
C THR A 189 -7.56 -8.32 -35.89
N VAL A 190 -7.98 -8.97 -36.98
CA VAL A 190 -9.41 -9.19 -37.28
C VAL A 190 -9.71 -10.64 -36.95
N ALA A 191 -10.36 -10.82 -35.80
CA ALA A 191 -10.82 -12.09 -35.28
C ALA A 191 -11.86 -12.68 -36.25
N LYS A 192 -11.56 -13.85 -36.79
CA LYS A 192 -12.48 -14.67 -37.56
C LYS A 192 -12.90 -15.82 -36.65
N GLU A 193 -14.12 -15.73 -36.16
CA GLU A 193 -14.80 -16.82 -35.45
C GLU A 193 -15.01 -17.97 -36.43
N GLU A 194 -14.42 -19.13 -36.17
CA GLU A 194 -14.87 -20.39 -36.74
C GLU A 194 -15.05 -21.46 -35.65
N PRO A 195 -16.05 -22.33 -35.81
CA PRO A 195 -16.67 -23.06 -34.73
C PRO A 195 -15.86 -24.28 -34.31
N VAL A 196 -15.82 -24.50 -33.00
CA VAL A 196 -15.22 -25.65 -32.33
C VAL A 196 -16.01 -26.91 -32.69
N GLU A 197 -15.50 -27.69 -33.65
CA GLU A 197 -15.94 -29.07 -33.87
C GLU A 197 -15.38 -29.97 -32.76
N HIS A 198 -16.29 -30.64 -32.06
CA HIS A 198 -16.00 -31.59 -31.00
C HIS A 198 -15.25 -32.81 -31.56
N PRO A 199 -14.03 -33.14 -31.07
CA PRO A 199 -13.35 -34.36 -31.45
C PRO A 199 -14.10 -35.57 -30.87
N SER A 200 -14.65 -36.35 -31.79
CA SER A 200 -15.31 -37.62 -31.54
C SER A 200 -14.44 -38.57 -30.72
N VAL A 201 -15.07 -39.13 -29.69
CA VAL A 201 -14.57 -40.20 -28.82
C VAL A 201 -14.28 -41.43 -29.69
N ALA A 202 -13.03 -41.58 -30.12
CA ALA A 202 -12.56 -42.77 -30.83
C ALA A 202 -12.23 -43.87 -29.80
N LEU A 203 -12.92 -44.99 -29.98
CA LEU A 203 -12.91 -46.19 -29.17
C LEU A 203 -11.51 -46.80 -28.96
N TYR A 204 -11.33 -47.30 -27.73
CA TYR A 204 -10.29 -48.19 -27.24
C TYR A 204 -9.89 -49.28 -28.25
N GLY A 205 -8.74 -49.10 -28.89
CA GLY A 205 -8.00 -50.16 -29.58
C GLY A 205 -6.80 -50.57 -28.74
N GLN A 206 -6.89 -51.71 -28.06
CA GLN A 206 -5.79 -52.35 -27.34
C GLN A 206 -4.69 -52.78 -28.32
N SER A 207 -3.71 -51.91 -28.60
CA SER A 207 -2.47 -52.34 -29.24
C SER A 207 -1.40 -52.59 -28.17
N LYS A 208 -1.08 -53.87 -27.98
CA LYS A 208 0.15 -54.31 -27.30
C LYS A 208 1.34 -53.97 -28.20
N GLY A 209 1.77 -52.71 -28.19
CA GLY A 209 2.98 -52.24 -28.85
C GLY A 209 3.88 -51.58 -27.81
N GLY A 210 5.13 -52.03 -27.70
CA GLY A 210 6.09 -51.65 -26.67
C GLY A 210 6.06 -50.15 -26.36
N LEU A 211 5.66 -49.83 -25.14
CA LEU A 211 5.61 -48.48 -24.61
C LEU A 211 7.04 -47.96 -24.57
N GLN A 212 7.42 -47.15 -25.55
CA GLN A 212 8.55 -46.25 -25.35
C GLN A 212 8.25 -45.45 -24.08
N PRO A 213 9.24 -45.29 -23.18
CA PRO A 213 9.06 -44.46 -21.99
C PRO A 213 8.59 -43.10 -22.47
N ARG A 214 7.31 -42.79 -22.21
CA ARG A 214 6.73 -41.48 -22.49
C ARG A 214 7.64 -40.50 -21.76
N LEU A 215 8.41 -39.72 -22.52
CA LEU A 215 9.32 -38.73 -22.00
C LEU A 215 8.53 -37.91 -20.98
N GLN A 216 8.87 -38.04 -19.70
CA GLN A 216 8.16 -37.31 -18.66
C GLN A 216 8.29 -35.82 -18.99
N PRO A 217 7.18 -35.06 -18.98
CA PRO A 217 7.21 -33.66 -19.32
C PRO A 217 8.13 -32.92 -18.34
N ARG A 218 9.33 -32.52 -18.77
CA ARG A 218 10.24 -31.77 -17.90
C ARG A 218 9.74 -30.35 -17.71
N LEU A 219 9.86 -29.85 -16.50
CA LEU A 219 9.45 -28.49 -16.19
C LEU A 219 10.58 -27.53 -16.60
N GLN A 220 10.25 -26.43 -17.27
CA GLN A 220 11.26 -25.42 -17.57
C GLN A 220 11.77 -24.81 -16.24
N PRO A 221 13.08 -24.51 -16.09
CA PRO A 221 13.62 -23.97 -14.84
C PRO A 221 12.89 -22.73 -14.31
N ARG A 222 12.44 -21.84 -15.21
CA ARG A 222 11.62 -20.68 -14.83
C ARG A 222 10.27 -21.06 -14.23
N LEU A 223 9.63 -22.10 -14.76
CA LEU A 223 8.36 -22.60 -14.28
C LEU A 223 8.54 -23.36 -12.95
N ARG A 224 9.71 -23.95 -12.73
CA ARG A 224 10.11 -24.56 -11.45
C ARG A 224 10.13 -23.54 -10.33
N ASP A 225 10.84 -22.44 -10.55
CA ASP A 225 10.92 -21.35 -9.57
C ASP A 225 9.54 -20.74 -9.31
N LEU A 226 8.73 -20.59 -10.36
CA LEU A 226 7.36 -20.11 -10.23
C LEU A 226 6.47 -21.01 -9.36
N VAL A 227 6.52 -22.33 -9.57
CA VAL A 227 5.76 -23.30 -8.77
C VAL A 227 6.23 -23.28 -7.31
N LEU A 228 7.53 -23.10 -7.06
CA LEU A 228 8.08 -22.93 -5.71
C LEU A 228 7.58 -21.65 -5.03
N ILE A 229 7.56 -20.52 -5.73
CA ILE A 229 7.06 -19.25 -5.20
C ILE A 229 5.57 -19.37 -4.86
N ILE A 230 4.78 -19.96 -5.75
CA ILE A 230 3.33 -20.09 -5.57
C ILE A 230 2.98 -21.10 -4.48
N SER A 231 3.69 -22.23 -4.39
CA SER A 231 3.52 -23.17 -3.27
C SER A 231 3.88 -22.53 -1.93
N ALA A 232 5.00 -21.81 -1.84
CA ALA A 232 5.37 -21.07 -0.64
C ALA A 232 4.33 -19.99 -0.26
N TYR A 233 3.74 -19.32 -1.25
CA TYR A 233 2.68 -18.35 -1.02
C TYR A 233 1.39 -19.02 -0.52
N LEU A 234 1.00 -20.14 -1.10
CA LEU A 234 -0.18 -20.90 -0.67
C LEU A 234 0.00 -21.50 0.74
N ASP A 235 1.22 -21.92 1.10
CA ASP A 235 1.56 -22.36 2.46
C ASP A 235 1.48 -21.19 3.46
N GLY A 236 2.01 -20.03 3.08
CA GLY A 236 1.96 -18.81 3.90
C GLY A 236 0.56 -18.24 4.06
N ALA A 237 -0.30 -18.40 3.04
CA ALA A 237 -1.66 -17.90 3.05
C ALA A 237 -2.57 -18.58 4.09
N GLY A 238 -2.12 -19.70 4.69
CA GLY A 238 -2.68 -20.32 5.88
C GLY A 238 -4.18 -20.61 5.81
N LEU A 239 -4.56 -21.89 5.74
CA LEU A 239 -5.97 -22.31 5.81
C LEU A 239 -6.71 -21.82 7.07
N ASP A 240 -5.98 -21.34 8.08
CA ASP A 240 -6.53 -20.85 9.34
C ASP A 240 -7.14 -19.44 9.27
N GLY A 241 -7.25 -18.86 8.07
CA GLY A 241 -8.31 -17.88 7.78
C GLY A 241 -8.25 -16.58 8.58
N GLN A 242 -7.10 -16.23 9.16
CA GLN A 242 -6.92 -14.96 9.84
C GLN A 242 -5.87 -14.06 9.16
N PRO A 243 -6.03 -13.76 7.85
CA PRO A 243 -5.18 -12.79 7.18
C PRO A 243 -5.49 -11.39 7.73
N GLY A 244 -4.46 -10.68 8.16
CA GLY A 244 -4.58 -9.26 8.46
C GLY A 244 -4.95 -8.53 7.17
N ALA A 245 -6.18 -8.02 7.09
CA ALA A 245 -6.76 -7.44 5.88
C ALA A 245 -5.94 -6.32 5.21
N ALA A 246 -4.98 -5.71 5.93
CA ALA A 246 -4.21 -4.58 5.43
C ALA A 246 -2.97 -4.94 4.58
N GLY A 247 -2.47 -6.18 4.64
CA GLY A 247 -1.23 -6.55 3.91
C GLY A 247 -1.45 -7.20 2.54
N ARG A 248 -2.68 -7.66 2.27
CA ARG A 248 -2.93 -8.57 1.15
C ARG A 248 -2.95 -7.88 -0.21
N GLU A 249 -3.43 -6.64 -0.28
CA GLU A 249 -3.51 -5.90 -1.55
C GLU A 249 -2.11 -5.62 -2.11
N GLU A 250 -1.15 -5.26 -1.25
CA GLU A 250 0.25 -5.02 -1.67
C GLU A 250 0.96 -6.31 -2.10
N GLU A 251 0.68 -7.43 -1.41
CA GLU A 251 1.24 -8.75 -1.77
C GLU A 251 0.64 -9.31 -3.06
N GLU A 252 -0.65 -9.10 -3.30
CA GLU A 252 -1.34 -9.51 -4.53
C GLU A 252 -0.80 -8.74 -5.75
N ASP A 253 -0.50 -7.45 -5.61
CA ASP A 253 0.12 -6.65 -6.67
C ASP A 253 1.53 -7.15 -7.01
N LEU A 254 2.34 -7.49 -6.00
CA LEU A 254 3.68 -8.03 -6.18
C LEU A 254 3.70 -9.39 -6.88
N LEU A 255 2.71 -10.25 -6.62
CA LEU A 255 2.61 -11.59 -7.19
C LEU A 255 1.77 -11.64 -8.48
N SER A 256 1.19 -10.51 -8.91
CA SER A 256 0.29 -10.47 -10.07
C SER A 256 0.95 -10.99 -11.36
N GLU A 257 2.23 -10.68 -11.60
CA GLU A 257 2.98 -11.17 -12.75
C GLU A 257 3.18 -12.69 -12.68
N ASP A 258 3.58 -13.21 -11.52
CA ASP A 258 3.79 -14.65 -11.28
C ASP A 258 2.48 -15.43 -11.41
N ILE A 259 1.38 -14.90 -10.87
CA ILE A 259 0.04 -15.51 -10.99
C ILE A 259 -0.39 -15.57 -12.46
N ASN A 260 -0.14 -14.52 -13.24
CA ASN A 260 -0.46 -14.50 -14.67
C ASN A 260 0.40 -15.51 -15.46
N LEU A 261 1.68 -15.61 -15.14
CA LEU A 261 2.58 -16.58 -15.76
C LEU A 261 2.18 -18.02 -15.41
N PHE A 262 1.73 -18.27 -14.17
CA PHE A 262 1.23 -19.57 -13.74
C PHE A 262 -0.07 -19.93 -14.45
N ARG A 263 -1.00 -18.96 -14.57
CA ARG A 263 -2.24 -19.14 -15.34
C ARG A 263 -1.98 -19.44 -16.80
N ALA A 264 -0.98 -18.80 -17.42
CA ALA A 264 -0.60 -19.07 -18.81
C ALA A 264 -0.03 -20.49 -19.00
N ASN A 265 0.63 -21.05 -17.98
CA ASN A 265 1.25 -22.38 -18.02
C ASN A 265 0.45 -23.45 -17.28
N ILE A 266 -0.81 -23.16 -16.91
CA ILE A 266 -1.61 -24.03 -16.04
C ILE A 266 -1.84 -25.42 -16.61
N LEU A 267 -1.93 -25.56 -17.95
CA LEU A 267 -2.13 -26.85 -18.60
C LEU A 267 -0.91 -27.77 -18.41
N HIS A 268 0.30 -27.22 -18.52
CA HIS A 268 1.55 -27.98 -18.34
C HIS A 268 1.73 -28.40 -16.89
N ILE A 269 1.43 -27.48 -15.96
CA ILE A 269 1.47 -27.78 -14.52
C ILE A 269 0.40 -28.81 -14.17
N ALA A 270 -0.82 -28.70 -14.71
CA ALA A 270 -1.90 -29.64 -14.46
C ALA A 270 -1.57 -31.05 -14.96
N GLU A 271 -0.92 -31.18 -16.13
CA GLU A 271 -0.43 -32.47 -16.62
C GLU A 271 0.56 -33.09 -15.63
N LEU A 272 1.50 -32.30 -15.12
CA LEU A 272 2.48 -32.77 -14.12
C LEU A 272 1.85 -33.14 -12.79
N VAL A 273 0.99 -32.29 -12.24
CA VAL A 273 0.20 -32.58 -11.03
C VAL A 273 -0.59 -33.88 -11.23
N SER A 274 -1.25 -34.06 -12.37
CA SER A 274 -2.03 -35.27 -12.65
C SER A 274 -1.15 -36.52 -12.70
N SER A 275 0.04 -36.44 -13.29
CA SER A 275 0.99 -37.55 -13.34
C SER A 275 1.47 -37.93 -11.94
N ARG A 276 1.73 -36.94 -11.07
CA ARG A 276 2.14 -37.16 -9.69
C ARG A 276 0.99 -37.70 -8.83
N VAL A 277 -0.23 -37.21 -9.02
CA VAL A 277 -1.43 -37.73 -8.34
C VAL A 277 -1.64 -39.21 -8.68
N ILE A 278 -1.51 -39.58 -9.97
CA ILE A 278 -1.62 -40.99 -10.40
C ILE A 278 -0.50 -41.84 -9.79
N ALA A 279 0.72 -41.31 -9.71
CA ALA A 279 1.83 -42.00 -9.06
C ALA A 279 1.57 -42.23 -7.56
N VAL A 280 1.10 -41.19 -6.84
CA VAL A 280 0.74 -41.28 -5.43
C VAL A 280 -0.41 -42.27 -5.22
N GLU A 281 -1.46 -42.20 -6.04
CA GLU A 281 -2.57 -43.16 -6.03
C GLU A 281 -2.08 -44.59 -6.20
N SER A 282 -1.26 -44.85 -7.23
CA SER A 282 -0.70 -46.19 -7.47
C SER A 282 0.15 -46.70 -6.30
N SER A 283 0.90 -45.80 -5.64
CA SER A 283 1.70 -46.14 -4.46
C SER A 283 0.82 -46.45 -3.25
N LEU A 284 -0.28 -45.72 -3.06
CA LEU A 284 -1.25 -45.97 -1.99
C LEU A 284 -2.03 -47.27 -2.23
N THR A 285 -2.39 -47.58 -3.49
CA THR A 285 -3.00 -48.87 -3.84
C THR A 285 -2.04 -50.02 -3.56
N ALA A 286 -0.76 -49.90 -3.92
CA ALA A 286 0.24 -50.91 -3.59
C ALA A 286 0.41 -51.09 -2.07
N LEU A 287 0.37 -50.00 -1.30
CA LEU A 287 0.39 -50.06 0.17
C LEU A 287 -0.88 -50.68 0.75
N SER A 288 -2.06 -50.43 0.15
CA SER A 288 -3.31 -51.06 0.61
C SER A 288 -3.33 -52.56 0.32
N ASP A 289 -2.80 -52.99 -0.82
CA ASP A 289 -2.69 -54.41 -1.18
C ASP A 289 -1.75 -55.13 -0.21
N LEU A 290 -0.59 -54.54 0.10
CA LEU A 290 0.34 -55.06 1.12
C LEU A 290 -0.28 -55.12 2.53
N ALA A 291 -1.19 -54.19 2.86
CA ALA A 291 -1.89 -54.20 4.13
C ALA A 291 -2.93 -55.32 4.22
N LEU A 292 -3.61 -55.62 3.11
CA LEU A 292 -4.62 -56.69 3.01
C LEU A 292 -3.99 -58.09 2.99
N GLU A 293 -2.89 -58.30 2.25
CA GLU A 293 -2.17 -59.59 2.21
C GLU A 293 -1.73 -60.04 3.61
N ARG A 294 -1.34 -59.09 4.47
CA ARG A 294 -0.94 -59.36 5.85
C ARG A 294 -2.08 -59.92 6.72
N GLU A 295 -3.33 -59.62 6.39
CA GLU A 295 -4.50 -60.12 7.12
C GLU A 295 -4.90 -61.53 6.68
N GLU A 296 -4.72 -61.86 5.40
CA GLU A 296 -5.04 -63.18 4.83
C GLU A 296 -4.07 -64.29 5.30
N ASP A 297 -2.77 -64.00 5.39
CA ASP A 297 -1.75 -64.93 5.91
C ASP A 297 -2.05 -65.40 7.34
N SER A 298 -2.82 -64.61 8.10
CA SER A 298 -3.21 -64.96 9.47
C SER A 298 -4.34 -66.01 9.53
N ARG A 299 -5.03 -66.31 8.41
CA ARG A 299 -6.22 -67.19 8.41
C ARG A 299 -5.98 -68.58 7.82
N LEU A 300 -4.94 -68.80 7.03
CA LEU A 300 -4.70 -70.09 6.38
C LEU A 300 -3.78 -71.01 7.20
N GLY A 301 -4.39 -71.81 8.08
CA GLY A 301 -3.97 -73.20 8.31
C GLY A 301 -2.80 -73.46 9.28
N LEU A 302 -3.14 -73.67 10.55
CA LEU A 302 -2.27 -73.98 11.69
C LEU A 302 -1.46 -75.30 11.64
N SER A 303 -1.39 -76.05 10.53
CA SER A 303 -0.82 -77.41 10.53
C SER A 303 0.61 -77.53 9.98
N SER A 304 1.35 -76.43 9.92
CA SER A 304 2.81 -76.48 9.99
C SER A 304 3.37 -75.44 10.98
N LEU A 305 2.63 -75.18 12.07
CA LEU A 305 2.96 -74.15 13.07
C LEU A 305 4.43 -74.17 13.50
N SER A 306 5.07 -75.33 13.58
CA SER A 306 6.50 -75.45 13.88
C SER A 306 7.41 -74.91 12.77
N SER A 307 7.16 -75.25 11.49
CA SER A 307 7.92 -74.67 10.38
C SER A 307 7.59 -73.20 10.17
N SER A 308 6.34 -72.79 10.40
CA SER A 308 5.97 -71.37 10.40
C SER A 308 6.68 -70.61 11.53
N LEU A 309 6.70 -71.15 12.75
CA LEU A 309 7.46 -70.57 13.86
C LEU A 309 8.96 -70.54 13.59
N GLN A 310 9.53 -71.58 12.99
CA GLN A 310 10.95 -71.58 12.66
C GLN A 310 11.29 -70.53 11.60
N VAL A 311 10.50 -70.44 10.53
CA VAL A 311 10.61 -69.38 9.51
C VAL A 311 10.41 -68.00 10.14
N GLN A 312 9.48 -67.84 11.08
CA GLN A 312 9.26 -66.59 11.80
C GLN A 312 10.42 -66.23 12.72
N VAL A 313 11.02 -67.20 13.43
CA VAL A 313 12.19 -66.97 14.28
C VAL A 313 13.41 -66.61 13.43
N GLU A 314 13.66 -67.32 12.33
CA GLU A 314 14.75 -66.99 11.39
C GLU A 314 14.54 -65.61 10.77
N LYS A 315 13.30 -65.24 10.40
CA LYS A 315 12.95 -63.91 9.90
C LYS A 315 13.12 -62.83 10.98
N LEU A 316 12.70 -63.10 12.21
CA LEU A 316 12.90 -62.20 13.35
C LEU A 316 14.38 -62.00 13.66
N ASP A 317 15.19 -63.06 13.57
CA ASP A 317 16.62 -62.98 13.79
C ASP A 317 17.31 -62.23 12.63
N ALA A 318 16.92 -62.45 11.38
CA ALA A 318 17.38 -61.66 10.24
C ALA A 318 16.99 -60.18 10.33
N LEU A 319 15.77 -59.88 10.77
CA LEU A 319 15.32 -58.50 11.03
C LEU A 319 16.13 -57.86 12.17
N ARG A 320 16.39 -58.60 13.25
CA ARG A 320 17.12 -58.12 14.43
C ARG A 320 18.61 -57.92 14.15
N THR A 321 19.24 -58.82 13.40
CA THR A 321 20.68 -58.81 13.16
C THR A 321 21.09 -57.93 11.98
N ASN A 322 20.27 -57.83 10.93
CA ASN A 322 20.64 -57.10 9.71
C ASN A 322 19.81 -55.84 9.51
N ALA A 323 18.48 -55.95 9.51
CA ALA A 323 17.63 -54.84 9.09
C ALA A 323 17.58 -53.70 10.11
N LEU A 324 17.41 -54.03 11.40
CA LEU A 324 17.29 -53.04 12.47
C LEU A 324 18.60 -52.24 12.67
N PRO A 325 19.80 -52.85 12.83
CA PRO A 325 21.02 -52.06 12.98
C PRO A 325 21.37 -51.28 11.71
N SER A 326 21.11 -51.81 10.51
CA SER A 326 21.32 -51.08 9.24
C SER A 326 20.41 -49.84 9.13
N SER A 327 19.12 -49.99 9.44
CA SER A 327 18.16 -48.88 9.43
C SER A 327 18.47 -47.84 10.50
N LEU A 328 18.87 -48.25 11.71
CA LEU A 328 19.32 -47.34 12.78
C LEU A 328 20.60 -46.62 12.36
N ALA A 329 21.60 -47.31 11.82
CA ALA A 329 22.84 -46.69 11.34
C ALA A 329 22.55 -45.68 10.23
N ARG A 330 21.65 -46.00 9.30
CA ARG A 330 21.21 -45.07 8.24
C ARG A 330 20.52 -43.85 8.83
N LEU A 331 19.59 -44.03 9.78
CA LEU A 331 18.92 -42.93 10.47
C LEU A 331 19.91 -42.05 11.24
N ALA A 332 20.87 -42.65 11.95
CA ALA A 332 21.92 -41.92 12.65
C ALA A 332 22.79 -41.11 11.68
N SER A 333 23.12 -41.68 10.52
CA SER A 333 23.86 -40.99 9.46
C SER A 333 23.05 -39.83 8.86
N THR A 334 21.75 -40.01 8.60
CA THR A 334 20.91 -38.94 8.05
C THR A 334 20.65 -37.83 9.07
N LEU A 335 20.48 -38.16 10.35
CA LEU A 335 20.41 -37.16 11.41
C LEU A 335 21.73 -36.40 11.55
N HIS A 336 22.87 -37.08 11.45
CA HIS A 336 24.17 -36.43 11.50
C HIS A 336 24.38 -35.48 10.31
N SER A 337 23.99 -35.88 9.09
CA SER A 337 24.06 -34.99 7.92
C SER A 337 23.11 -33.81 8.04
N LEU A 338 21.89 -34.01 8.55
CA LEU A 338 20.92 -32.94 8.77
C LEU A 338 21.45 -31.94 9.81
N LEU A 339 21.95 -32.41 10.96
CA LEU A 339 22.53 -31.55 11.99
C LEU A 339 23.77 -30.79 11.47
N THR A 340 24.59 -31.42 10.64
CA THR A 340 25.74 -30.77 10.01
C THR A 340 25.28 -29.67 9.05
N LEU A 341 24.28 -29.95 8.21
CA LEU A 341 23.69 -28.98 7.28
C LEU A 341 23.00 -27.82 8.02
N GLN A 342 22.31 -28.10 9.12
CA GLN A 342 21.71 -27.06 9.97
C GLN A 342 22.80 -26.17 10.59
N ARG A 343 23.91 -26.76 11.05
CA ARG A 343 25.05 -26.01 11.59
C ARG A 343 25.72 -25.14 10.53
N THR A 344 25.92 -25.65 9.31
CA THR A 344 26.50 -24.85 8.22
C THR A 344 25.57 -23.72 7.79
N PHE A 345 24.25 -23.98 7.73
CA PHE A 345 23.25 -22.97 7.43
C PHE A 345 23.23 -21.84 8.48
N LEU A 346 23.20 -22.19 9.78
CA LEU A 346 23.26 -21.19 10.85
C LEU A 346 24.57 -20.40 10.84
N HIS A 347 25.70 -21.04 10.51
CA HIS A 347 26.97 -20.35 10.35
C HIS A 347 26.93 -19.36 9.18
N LEU A 348 26.37 -19.75 8.03
CA LEU A 348 26.21 -18.87 6.88
C LEU A 348 25.30 -17.67 7.21
N GLN A 349 24.18 -17.90 7.90
CA GLN A 349 23.30 -16.82 8.33
C GLN A 349 23.97 -15.86 9.32
N LEU A 350 24.74 -16.40 10.26
CA LEU A 350 25.48 -15.58 11.24
C LEU A 350 26.56 -14.75 10.55
N THR A 351 27.35 -15.35 9.64
CA THR A 351 28.34 -14.60 8.83
C THR A 351 27.66 -13.58 7.91
N PHE A 352 26.50 -13.88 7.34
CA PHE A 352 25.71 -12.93 6.57
C PHE A 352 25.23 -11.76 7.43
N LEU A 353 24.70 -12.01 8.63
CA LEU A 353 24.28 -10.96 9.56
C LEU A 353 25.46 -10.11 10.06
N GLU A 354 26.60 -10.74 10.32
CA GLU A 354 27.84 -10.05 10.64
C GLU A 354 28.30 -9.19 9.47
N THR A 355 28.39 -9.71 8.26
CA THR A 355 28.86 -8.90 7.11
C THR A 355 27.88 -7.79 6.71
N SER A 356 26.56 -8.05 6.75
CA SER A 356 25.54 -7.14 6.22
C SER A 356 25.05 -6.10 7.22
N ARG A 357 24.81 -6.47 8.49
CA ARG A 357 24.06 -5.62 9.44
C ARG A 357 24.84 -5.25 10.69
N HIS A 358 25.67 -6.17 11.21
CA HIS A 358 26.27 -5.99 12.53
C HIS A 358 27.78 -5.72 12.51
N GLY A 359 28.44 -6.06 11.42
CA GLY A 359 29.89 -6.06 11.33
C GLY A 359 30.49 -4.69 11.17
N VAL A 360 31.79 -4.63 11.46
CA VAL A 360 32.59 -3.41 11.41
C VAL A 360 32.54 -2.77 10.02
N LEU A 361 32.54 -3.57 8.95
CA LEU A 361 32.42 -3.08 7.57
C LEU A 361 31.07 -2.44 7.28
N SER A 362 29.96 -3.07 7.71
CA SER A 362 28.62 -2.50 7.55
C SER A 362 28.48 -1.18 8.32
N ARG A 363 28.94 -1.16 9.58
CA ARG A 363 28.96 0.07 10.39
C ARG A 363 29.86 1.15 9.80
N TYR A 364 31.02 0.79 9.26
CA TYR A 364 31.91 1.71 8.55
C TYR A 364 31.25 2.28 7.30
N ASN A 365 30.60 1.44 6.49
CA ASN A 365 29.86 1.88 5.31
C ASN A 365 28.69 2.78 5.69
N ALA A 366 27.91 2.43 6.70
CA ALA A 366 26.83 3.27 7.21
C ALA A 366 27.36 4.63 7.72
N ALA A 367 28.43 4.64 8.52
CA ALA A 367 29.08 5.86 8.99
C ALA A 367 29.65 6.69 7.83
N ARG A 368 30.21 6.04 6.80
CA ARG A 368 30.71 6.71 5.59
C ARG A 368 29.57 7.32 4.77
N ILE A 369 28.43 6.63 4.63
CA ILE A 369 27.24 7.16 3.97
C ILE A 369 26.71 8.38 4.71
N VAL A 370 26.58 8.29 6.03
CA VAL A 370 26.17 9.43 6.88
C VAL A 370 27.16 10.59 6.76
N PHE A 371 28.46 10.32 6.81
CA PHE A 371 29.48 11.34 6.60
C PHE A 371 29.33 12.02 5.23
N LEU A 372 29.22 11.23 4.15
CA LEU A 372 29.04 11.78 2.80
C LEU A 372 27.74 12.56 2.65
N SER A 373 26.64 12.12 3.29
CA SER A 373 25.38 12.86 3.27
C SER A 373 25.49 14.20 3.99
N THR A 374 26.17 14.25 5.15
CA THR A 374 26.44 15.51 5.86
C THR A 374 27.34 16.43 5.03
N VAL A 375 28.38 15.90 4.37
CA VAL A 375 29.23 16.69 3.47
C VAL A 375 28.40 17.24 2.31
N ALA A 376 27.55 16.43 1.68
CA ALA A 376 26.67 16.90 0.60
C ALA A 376 25.70 18.00 1.07
N GLN A 377 25.10 17.85 2.25
CA GLN A 377 24.21 18.86 2.85
C GLN A 377 24.97 20.16 3.17
N THR A 378 26.17 20.08 3.77
CA THR A 378 26.99 21.27 4.04
C THR A 378 27.44 21.96 2.75
N MET A 379 27.76 21.20 1.69
CA MET A 379 28.07 21.77 0.38
C MET A 379 26.84 22.44 -0.24
N ALA A 380 25.66 21.82 -0.17
CA ALA A 380 24.42 22.41 -0.65
C ALA A 380 24.12 23.73 0.07
N LEU A 381 24.18 23.75 1.40
CA LEU A 381 24.01 24.98 2.19
C LEU A 381 25.06 26.03 1.84
N LYS A 382 26.33 25.63 1.68
CA LYS A 382 27.41 26.54 1.25
C LYS A 382 27.11 27.16 -0.11
N THR A 383 26.61 26.38 -1.08
CA THR A 383 26.24 26.92 -2.40
C THR A 383 25.06 27.87 -2.32
N GLN A 384 24.07 27.61 -1.45
CA GLN A 384 22.95 28.53 -1.22
C GLN A 384 23.43 29.86 -0.63
N VAL A 385 24.32 29.82 0.37
CA VAL A 385 24.93 31.02 0.95
C VAL A 385 25.68 31.82 -0.11
N LEU A 386 26.51 31.16 -0.94
CA LEU A 386 27.23 31.84 -2.03
C LEU A 386 26.29 32.49 -3.05
N VAL A 387 25.17 31.85 -3.37
CA VAL A 387 24.14 32.43 -4.26
C VAL A 387 23.49 33.65 -3.61
N LEU A 388 23.20 33.61 -2.31
CA LEU A 388 22.66 34.74 -1.57
C LEU A 388 23.66 35.90 -1.47
N GLU A 389 24.94 35.59 -1.25
CA GLU A 389 26.02 36.58 -1.25
C GLU A 389 26.16 37.25 -2.62
N ALA A 390 26.19 36.47 -3.71
CA ALA A 390 26.23 37.02 -5.07
C ALA A 390 24.99 37.89 -5.37
N ARG A 391 23.79 37.47 -4.95
CA ARG A 391 22.56 38.29 -5.09
C ARG A 391 22.64 39.57 -4.27
N LYS A 392 23.19 39.52 -3.05
CA LYS A 392 23.39 40.69 -2.19
C LYS A 392 24.42 41.65 -2.80
N GLU A 393 25.51 41.15 -3.37
CA GLU A 393 26.51 41.97 -4.08
C GLU A 393 25.87 42.68 -5.28
N VAL A 394 25.11 41.96 -6.11
CA VAL A 394 24.36 42.57 -7.22
C VAL A 394 23.36 43.61 -6.72
N ALA A 395 22.63 43.33 -5.63
CA ALA A 395 21.65 44.25 -5.06
C ALA A 395 22.27 45.47 -4.35
N THR A 396 23.52 45.38 -3.90
CA THR A 396 24.25 46.46 -3.22
C THR A 396 25.20 47.21 -4.14
N SER A 397 25.43 46.69 -5.35
CA SER A 397 26.22 47.32 -6.40
C SER A 397 25.79 48.78 -6.60
N PRO A 398 26.74 49.73 -6.70
CA PRO A 398 26.42 51.15 -6.87
C PRO A 398 25.57 51.39 -8.12
N GLU A 399 25.75 50.59 -9.18
CA GLU A 399 24.92 50.70 -10.39
C GLU A 399 23.46 50.34 -10.13
N THR A 400 23.20 49.30 -9.31
CA THR A 400 21.82 48.91 -8.98
C THR A 400 21.19 49.88 -8.00
N LYS A 401 21.98 50.46 -7.08
CA LYS A 401 21.54 51.59 -6.25
C LYS A 401 21.17 52.80 -7.10
N GLN A 402 22.03 53.23 -8.02
CA GLN A 402 21.74 54.32 -8.95
C GLN A 402 20.50 54.03 -9.82
N ARG A 403 20.34 52.81 -10.32
CA ARG A 403 19.12 52.41 -11.05
C ARG A 403 17.88 52.44 -10.17
N ARG A 404 17.96 52.00 -8.91
CA ARG A 404 16.85 52.09 -7.95
C ARG A 404 16.52 53.53 -7.60
N ASP A 405 17.51 54.38 -7.40
CA ASP A 405 17.33 55.79 -7.07
C ASP A 405 16.74 56.54 -8.28
N LEU A 406 17.19 56.23 -9.50
CA LEU A 406 16.59 56.73 -10.73
C LEU A 406 15.15 56.24 -10.89
N ALA A 407 14.87 54.95 -10.62
CA ALA A 407 13.53 54.41 -10.66
C ALA A 407 12.61 55.08 -9.61
N ARG A 408 13.12 55.34 -8.40
CA ARG A 408 12.41 56.10 -7.36
C ARG A 408 12.14 57.54 -7.78
N ALA A 409 13.13 58.22 -8.37
CA ALA A 409 12.96 59.57 -8.87
C ALA A 409 11.92 59.63 -10.01
N ARG A 410 11.95 58.66 -10.93
CA ARG A 410 10.92 58.53 -11.97
C ARG A 410 9.54 58.24 -11.41
N TYR A 411 9.45 57.38 -10.39
CA TYR A 411 8.18 57.10 -9.73
C TYR A 411 7.61 58.35 -9.06
N GLN A 412 8.44 59.10 -8.34
CA GLN A 412 8.04 60.38 -7.76
C GLN A 412 7.61 61.40 -8.82
N GLN A 413 8.31 61.46 -9.95
CA GLN A 413 7.91 62.31 -11.08
C GLN A 413 6.54 61.90 -11.64
N MET A 414 6.32 60.60 -11.87
CA MET A 414 5.01 60.10 -12.31
C MET A 414 3.91 60.42 -11.30
N GLU A 415 4.16 60.27 -9.99
CA GLU A 415 3.18 60.66 -8.98
C GLU A 415 2.90 62.18 -8.97
N THR A 416 3.90 63.04 -9.26
CA THR A 416 3.65 64.48 -9.37
C THR A 416 2.84 64.81 -10.61
N GLU A 417 3.14 64.17 -11.75
CA GLU A 417 2.39 64.32 -12.99
C GLU A 417 0.96 63.78 -12.83
N GLU A 418 0.77 62.64 -12.14
CA GLU A 418 -0.54 62.09 -11.81
C GLU A 418 -1.34 63.05 -10.94
N ARG A 419 -0.74 63.65 -9.89
CA ARG A 419 -1.40 64.67 -9.07
C ARG A 419 -1.79 65.91 -9.88
N GLU A 420 -0.91 66.39 -10.76
CA GLU A 420 -1.23 67.52 -11.65
C GLU A 420 -2.38 67.18 -12.61
N MET A 421 -2.42 65.95 -13.12
CA MET A 421 -3.51 65.49 -13.99
C MET A 421 -4.80 65.33 -13.22
N ASP A 422 -4.76 64.82 -11.98
CA ASP A 422 -5.92 64.75 -11.09
C ASP A 422 -6.46 66.12 -10.72
N GLU A 423 -5.58 67.11 -10.49
CA GLU A 423 -5.98 68.51 -10.28
C GLU A 423 -6.64 69.09 -11.53
N ARG A 424 -6.07 68.85 -12.72
CA ARG A 424 -6.69 69.27 -13.98
C ARG A 424 -8.04 68.60 -14.19
N ILE A 425 -8.16 67.30 -13.90
CA ILE A 425 -9.43 66.58 -13.97
C ILE A 425 -10.44 67.23 -13.02
N LYS A 426 -10.08 67.51 -11.76
CA LYS A 426 -10.96 68.21 -10.82
C LYS A 426 -11.41 69.59 -11.32
N THR A 427 -10.50 70.38 -11.89
CA THR A 427 -10.88 71.70 -12.45
C THR A 427 -11.79 71.58 -13.67
N LEU A 428 -11.59 70.56 -14.51
CA LEU A 428 -12.45 70.29 -15.65
C LEU A 428 -13.82 69.77 -15.21
N GLU A 429 -13.86 68.92 -14.18
CA GLU A 429 -15.09 68.45 -13.54
C GLU A 429 -15.85 69.60 -12.88
N GLU A 430 -15.17 70.57 -12.27
CA GLU A 430 -15.78 71.79 -11.72
C GLU A 430 -16.40 72.64 -12.84
N VAL A 431 -15.65 72.91 -13.91
CA VAL A 431 -16.16 73.65 -15.08
C VAL A 431 -17.33 72.93 -15.73
N VAL A 432 -17.25 71.61 -15.91
CA VAL A 432 -18.36 70.81 -16.45
C VAL A 432 -19.54 70.81 -15.50
N GLY A 433 -19.31 70.74 -14.18
CA GLY A 433 -20.35 70.84 -13.16
C GLY A 433 -21.06 72.20 -13.15
N GLU A 434 -20.34 73.29 -13.42
CA GLU A 434 -20.94 74.62 -13.63
C GLU A 434 -21.85 74.64 -14.88
N TYR A 435 -21.47 73.96 -15.96
CA TYR A 435 -22.30 73.82 -17.16
C TYR A 435 -23.50 72.88 -16.95
N GLU A 436 -23.31 71.72 -16.32
CA GLU A 436 -24.38 70.76 -16.04
C GLU A 436 -25.38 71.32 -15.03
N GLY A 437 -24.92 72.05 -14.02
CA GLY A 437 -25.80 72.78 -13.10
C GLY A 437 -26.70 73.82 -13.80
N LEU A 438 -26.30 74.29 -14.98
CA LEU A 438 -27.12 75.17 -15.83
C LEU A 438 -28.11 74.39 -16.72
N ASP A 439 -27.83 73.13 -17.05
CA ASP A 439 -28.65 72.33 -17.99
C ASP A 439 -29.57 71.31 -17.31
N THR A 440 -29.22 70.75 -16.15
CA THR A 440 -30.00 69.66 -15.55
C THR A 440 -31.11 70.17 -14.63
N GLY A 441 -32.25 70.53 -15.24
CA GLY A 441 -33.57 70.38 -14.59
C GLY A 441 -34.24 71.63 -14.02
N GLY A 442 -33.61 72.80 -14.07
CA GLY A 442 -34.21 74.08 -13.68
C GLY A 442 -35.10 74.70 -14.76
N ARG A 443 -36.18 74.01 -15.16
CA ARG A 443 -37.16 74.47 -16.14
C ARG A 443 -37.85 75.76 -15.66
N GLY A 444 -37.30 76.91 -16.04
CA GLY A 444 -37.97 78.21 -15.97
C GLY A 444 -37.27 79.26 -15.10
N ALA A 445 -36.22 79.90 -15.63
CA ALA A 445 -36.03 81.36 -15.62
C ALA A 445 -34.56 81.76 -15.86
N ALA A 446 -33.59 81.03 -15.32
CA ALA A 446 -32.20 81.51 -15.28
C ALA A 446 -31.40 81.25 -16.58
N GLY A 447 -31.49 80.06 -17.18
CA GLY A 447 -30.76 79.73 -18.42
C GLY A 447 -31.15 80.60 -19.62
N GLY A 448 -32.40 81.07 -19.65
CA GLY A 448 -32.89 81.99 -20.68
C GLY A 448 -32.18 83.35 -20.65
N GLU A 449 -31.71 83.79 -19.49
CA GLU A 449 -31.08 85.11 -19.35
C GLU A 449 -29.66 85.15 -19.91
N ILE A 450 -28.90 84.04 -19.78
CA ILE A 450 -27.54 83.94 -20.34
C ILE A 450 -27.59 83.73 -21.85
N MET A 451 -28.47 82.87 -22.36
CA MET A 451 -28.70 82.77 -23.82
C MET A 451 -29.21 84.10 -24.40
N ALA A 452 -30.07 84.83 -23.69
CA ALA A 452 -30.49 86.16 -24.11
C ALA A 452 -29.34 87.18 -24.09
N LYS A 453 -28.41 87.12 -23.13
CA LYS A 453 -27.21 87.98 -23.11
C LYS A 453 -26.26 87.63 -24.26
N LEU A 454 -26.08 86.34 -24.56
CA LEU A 454 -25.27 85.90 -25.69
C LEU A 454 -25.89 86.36 -27.02
N GLY A 455 -27.22 86.19 -27.17
CA GLY A 455 -27.96 86.68 -28.33
C GLY A 455 -27.89 88.21 -28.51
N ARG A 456 -27.94 88.98 -27.42
CA ARG A 456 -27.75 90.44 -27.48
C ARG A 456 -26.36 90.82 -27.95
N ARG A 457 -25.31 90.17 -27.43
CA ARG A 457 -23.93 90.44 -27.87
C ARG A 457 -23.71 90.10 -29.34
N TYR A 458 -24.29 89.00 -29.83
CA TYR A 458 -24.24 88.68 -31.26
C TYR A 458 -24.97 89.75 -32.10
N GLY A 459 -26.14 90.22 -31.66
CA GLY A 459 -26.86 91.29 -32.36
C GLY A 459 -26.12 92.64 -32.35
N GLU A 460 -25.43 92.99 -31.26
CA GLU A 460 -24.58 94.20 -31.18
C GLU A 460 -23.40 94.11 -32.15
N ILE A 461 -22.69 92.98 -32.18
CA ILE A 461 -21.56 92.76 -33.10
C ILE A 461 -22.03 92.77 -34.56
N GLU A 462 -23.21 92.23 -34.86
CA GLU A 462 -23.79 92.27 -36.21
C GLU A 462 -24.14 93.70 -36.64
N ALA A 463 -24.67 94.53 -35.73
CA ALA A 463 -24.94 95.94 -36.01
C ALA A 463 -23.66 96.79 -36.17
N GLU A 464 -22.61 96.49 -35.40
CA GLU A 464 -21.28 97.10 -35.56
C GLU A 464 -20.65 96.71 -36.90
N MET A 465 -20.76 95.45 -37.33
CA MET A 465 -20.31 95.03 -38.67
C MET A 465 -21.05 95.78 -39.78
N GLU A 466 -22.37 96.00 -39.66
CA GLU A 466 -23.12 96.74 -40.68
C GLU A 466 -22.74 98.22 -40.74
N THR A 467 -22.47 98.87 -39.60
CA THR A 467 -22.03 100.27 -39.57
C THR A 467 -20.65 100.42 -40.20
N VAL A 468 -19.71 99.53 -39.87
CA VAL A 468 -18.39 99.48 -40.52
C VAL A 468 -18.53 99.25 -42.03
N LYS A 469 -19.45 98.37 -42.46
CA LYS A 469 -19.70 98.13 -43.89
C LYS A 469 -20.23 99.37 -44.61
N ARG A 470 -21.14 100.14 -43.99
CA ARG A 470 -21.65 101.41 -44.56
C ARG A 470 -20.56 102.49 -44.64
N ASP A 471 -19.69 102.58 -43.64
CA ASP A 471 -18.58 103.54 -43.63
C ASP A 471 -17.54 103.21 -44.72
N ILE A 472 -17.26 101.92 -44.95
CA ILE A 472 -16.40 101.47 -46.05
C ILE A 472 -17.01 101.86 -47.41
N GLU A 473 -18.32 101.63 -47.63
CA GLU A 473 -19.00 102.04 -48.87
C GLU A 473 -19.00 103.57 -49.09
N MET A 474 -19.10 104.37 -48.02
CA MET A 474 -18.97 105.83 -48.12
C MET A 474 -17.56 106.27 -48.51
N LEU A 475 -16.53 105.64 -47.93
CA LEU A 475 -15.14 105.91 -48.26
C LEU A 475 -14.78 105.53 -49.70
N GLU A 476 -15.41 104.48 -50.25
CA GLU A 476 -15.24 104.08 -51.66
C GLU A 476 -15.86 105.08 -52.64
N ARG A 477 -17.05 105.64 -52.33
CA ARG A 477 -17.67 106.68 -53.17
C ARG A 477 -16.91 108.01 -53.14
N GLY A 478 -16.35 108.40 -51.98
CA GLY A 478 -15.62 109.66 -51.82
C GLY A 478 -14.26 109.71 -52.52
N LYS A 479 -13.62 108.57 -52.76
CA LYS A 479 -12.31 108.49 -53.46
C LYS A 479 -12.39 108.53 -54.98
N GLY A 480 -13.60 108.54 -55.57
CA GLY A 480 -13.83 108.46 -57.02
C GLY A 480 -13.88 109.79 -57.79
N VAL A 481 -13.76 110.96 -57.14
CA VAL A 481 -13.78 112.27 -57.83
C VAL A 481 -12.39 112.91 -57.76
N LYS A 482 -11.57 112.61 -58.76
CA LYS A 482 -10.50 113.47 -59.27
C LYS A 482 -10.99 114.07 -60.57
#